data_AF-A0A376RD42-F1
#
_entry.id   AF-A0A376RD42-F1
#
_cell.length_a   1.000
_cell.length_b   1.000
_cell.length_c   1.000
_cell.angle_alpha   90.00
_cell.angle_beta   90.00
_cell.angle_gamma   90.00
#
_symmetry.space_group_name_H-M   'P 1'
#
loop_
_entity.id
_entity.type
_entity.pdbx_description
1 polymer ?
#
loop_
_entity_poly.entity_id
_entity_poly.type
_entity_poly.pdbx_seq_one_letter_code
_entity_poly.pdbx_strand_id
1 'polypeptide(L)'
;MRELLTQMGHLYGHVADELATPSSAILDIERKVTTLTRSGELPVDNFGVPLAGSLIPWIDKQLDNGQSREEWKGQAETNKILNTSSVIPVDGLCVRVGACAATARHSLLN
;
A
#
# COMPACT_ATOMS: atom_id res chain seq x y z
N MET A 1 1.68 10.55 4.47
CA MET A 1 2.45 10.13 5.67
C MET A 1 1.64 10.33 6.96
N ARG A 2 1.12 11.55 7.24
CA ARG A 2 0.26 11.78 8.41
C ARG A 2 -0.93 10.81 8.49
N GLU A 3 -1.69 10.66 7.42
CA GLU A 3 -2.83 9.73 7.35
C GLU A 3 -2.44 8.29 7.73
N LEU A 4 -1.32 7.78 7.21
CA LEU A 4 -0.82 6.44 7.55
C LEU A 4 -0.54 6.30 9.06
N LEU A 5 0.17 7.27 9.65
CA LEU A 5 0.49 7.24 11.09
C LEU A 5 -0.76 7.35 11.96
N THR A 6 -1.73 8.18 11.55
CA THR A 6 -3.02 8.30 12.24
C THR A 6 -3.79 6.98 12.16
N GLN A 7 -3.89 6.35 10.99
CA GLN A 7 -4.54 5.04 10.86
C GLN A 7 -3.87 3.99 11.76
N MET A 8 -2.54 3.92 11.81
CA MET A 8 -1.81 3.02 12.73
C MET A 8 -2.18 3.27 14.20
N GLY A 9 -2.29 4.55 14.60
CA GLY A 9 -2.71 4.93 15.95
C GLY A 9 -4.14 4.50 16.28
N HIS A 10 -5.08 4.64 15.35
CA HIS A 10 -6.46 4.18 15.52
C HIS A 10 -6.54 2.66 15.69
N LEU A 11 -5.83 1.91 14.84
CA LEU A 11 -5.81 0.44 14.92
C LEU A 11 -5.24 -0.04 16.26
N TYR A 12 -4.11 0.51 16.68
CA TYR A 12 -3.51 0.17 17.98
C TYR A 12 -4.42 0.55 19.15
N GLY A 13 -4.94 1.78 19.16
CA GLY A 13 -5.78 2.29 20.24
C GLY A 13 -7.07 1.47 20.44
N HIS A 14 -7.62 0.92 19.36
CA HIS A 14 -8.86 0.14 19.41
C HIS A 14 -8.71 -1.24 20.08
N VAL A 15 -7.48 -1.77 20.18
CA VAL A 15 -7.19 -3.08 20.79
C VAL A 15 -6.12 -2.99 21.90
N ALA A 16 -5.86 -1.78 22.42
CA ALA A 16 -4.78 -1.55 23.37
C ALA A 16 -4.95 -2.35 24.68
N ASP A 17 -6.18 -2.46 25.18
CA ASP A 17 -6.49 -3.20 26.41
C ASP A 17 -6.31 -4.71 26.25
N GLU A 18 -6.72 -5.25 25.09
CA GLU A 18 -6.51 -6.66 24.75
C GLU A 18 -5.03 -6.97 24.56
N LEU A 19 -4.29 -6.08 23.90
CA LEU A 19 -2.83 -6.22 23.71
C LEU A 19 -2.07 -6.15 25.04
N ALA A 20 -2.58 -5.41 26.03
CA ALA A 20 -2.02 -5.36 27.37
C ALA A 20 -2.29 -6.63 28.19
N THR A 21 -3.24 -7.48 27.77
CA THR A 21 -3.65 -8.70 28.47
C THR A 21 -3.07 -9.94 27.76
N PRO A 22 -2.05 -10.63 28.32
CA PRO A 22 -1.39 -11.75 27.62
C PRO A 22 -2.29 -12.95 27.33
N SER A 23 -3.40 -13.09 28.06
CA SER A 23 -4.39 -14.16 27.89
C SER A 23 -5.52 -13.81 26.91
N SER A 24 -5.48 -12.63 26.29
CA SER A 24 -6.49 -12.24 25.30
C SER A 24 -6.45 -13.15 24.07
N ALA A 25 -7.62 -13.42 23.50
CA ALA A 25 -7.72 -14.25 22.31
C ALA A 25 -7.30 -13.44 21.07
N ILE A 26 -6.23 -13.86 20.39
CA ILE A 26 -5.69 -13.18 19.21
C ILE A 26 -6.72 -13.03 18.08
N LEU A 27 -7.67 -13.96 17.95
CA LEU A 27 -8.74 -13.91 16.97
C LEU A 27 -9.77 -12.81 17.26
N ASP A 28 -9.96 -12.45 18.53
CA ASP A 28 -10.85 -11.34 18.90
C ASP A 28 -10.18 -10.00 18.60
N ILE A 29 -8.86 -9.89 18.81
CA ILE A 29 -8.05 -8.73 18.40
C ILE A 29 -8.13 -8.53 16.89
N GLU A 30 -7.87 -9.58 16.11
CA GLU A 30 -7.93 -9.51 14.64
C GLU A 30 -9.33 -9.09 14.17
N ARG A 31 -10.39 -9.68 14.73
CA ARG A 31 -11.76 -9.34 14.36
C ARG A 31 -12.06 -7.87 14.62
N LYS A 32 -11.62 -7.31 15.75
CA LYS A 32 -11.79 -5.88 16.08
C LYS A 32 -11.04 -4.98 15.10
N VAL A 33 -9.78 -5.30 14.80
CA VAL A 33 -8.95 -4.57 13.83
C VAL A 33 -9.59 -4.58 12.43
N THR A 34 -10.03 -5.75 11.95
CA THR A 34 -10.69 -5.90 10.65
C THR A 34 -12.03 -5.19 10.59
N THR A 35 -12.81 -5.21 11.68
CA THR A 35 -14.09 -4.49 11.77
C THR A 35 -13.87 -2.99 11.68
N LEU A 36 -12.94 -2.44 12.46
CA LEU A 36 -12.59 -1.02 12.42
C LEU A 36 -12.07 -0.59 11.04
N THR A 37 -11.25 -1.44 10.42
CA THR A 37 -10.70 -1.17 9.08
C THR A 37 -11.81 -1.02 8.04
N ARG A 38 -12.92 -1.74 8.20
CA ARG A 38 -14.06 -1.74 7.27
C ARG A 38 -15.21 -0.82 7.71
N SER A 39 -15.16 -0.22 8.90
CA SER A 39 -16.28 0.58 9.43
C SER A 39 -16.38 1.96 8.81
N GLY A 40 -15.33 2.44 8.14
CA GLY A 40 -15.26 3.79 7.57
C GLY A 40 -14.87 4.86 8.60
N GLU A 41 -14.52 4.48 9.83
CA GLU A 41 -14.05 5.39 10.88
C GLU A 41 -12.57 5.79 10.70
N LEU A 42 -11.80 5.03 9.92
CA LEU A 42 -10.41 5.36 9.64
C LEU A 42 -10.32 6.57 8.69
N PRO A 43 -9.39 7.52 8.93
CA PRO A 43 -9.20 8.64 8.02
C PRO A 43 -8.63 8.14 6.70
N VAL A 44 -9.36 8.35 5.60
CA VAL A 44 -8.97 7.90 4.25
C VAL A 44 -9.03 9.02 3.22
N ASP A 45 -8.99 10.28 3.64
CA ASP A 45 -9.19 11.43 2.76
C ASP A 45 -8.12 11.53 1.64
N ASN A 46 -6.90 11.09 1.91
CA ASN A 46 -5.79 11.16 0.95
C ASN A 46 -5.65 9.88 0.11
N PHE A 47 -5.81 8.70 0.72
CA PHE A 47 -5.66 7.43 0.01
C PHE A 47 -6.97 6.87 -0.58
N GLY A 48 -8.13 7.35 -0.14
CA GLY A 48 -9.46 6.85 -0.49
C GLY A 48 -9.84 5.53 0.19
N VAL A 49 -8.85 4.72 0.59
CA VAL A 49 -9.01 3.44 1.29
C VAL A 49 -7.97 3.29 2.41
N PRO A 50 -8.20 2.42 3.41
CA PRO A 50 -7.24 2.16 4.47
C PRO A 50 -5.93 1.60 3.93
N LEU A 51 -4.80 2.13 4.43
CA LEU A 51 -3.45 1.68 4.10
C LEU A 51 -2.76 0.97 5.28
N ALA A 52 -3.00 1.40 6.52
CA ALA A 52 -2.47 0.71 7.69
C ALA A 52 -3.07 -0.70 7.79
N GLY A 53 -2.23 -1.73 7.89
CA GLY A 53 -2.67 -3.14 7.89
C GLY A 53 -3.17 -3.65 6.54
N SER A 54 -3.01 -2.90 5.46
CA SER A 54 -3.48 -3.22 4.11
C SER A 54 -2.43 -2.85 3.04
N LEU A 55 -2.82 -2.95 1.77
CA LEU A 55 -2.07 -2.52 0.60
C LEU A 55 -3.02 -2.00 -0.48
N ILE A 56 -2.52 -1.16 -1.39
CA ILE A 56 -3.28 -0.65 -2.54
C ILE A 56 -2.55 -1.04 -3.82
N PRO A 57 -3.07 -2.02 -4.60
CA PRO A 57 -2.40 -2.55 -5.79
C PRO A 57 -2.70 -1.69 -7.04
N TRP A 58 -2.79 -0.37 -6.87
CA TRP A 58 -3.01 0.58 -7.94
C TRP A 58 -2.48 1.94 -7.53
N ILE A 59 -1.58 2.50 -8.33
CA ILE A 59 -1.01 3.83 -8.07
C ILE A 59 -1.24 4.69 -9.30
N ASP A 60 -1.90 5.84 -9.09
CA ASP A 60 -2.16 6.84 -10.13
C ASP A 60 -3.28 6.43 -11.13
N LYS A 61 -3.48 7.23 -12.17
CA LYS A 61 -4.57 7.07 -13.15
C LYS A 61 -4.47 5.75 -13.92
N GLN A 62 -5.63 5.17 -14.24
CA GLN A 62 -5.75 4.05 -15.17
C GLN A 62 -5.54 4.50 -16.62
N LEU A 63 -4.83 3.69 -17.40
CA LEU A 63 -4.61 3.86 -18.83
C LEU A 63 -5.42 2.83 -19.63
N ASP A 64 -5.63 3.10 -20.92
CA ASP A 64 -6.47 2.27 -21.81
C ASP A 64 -5.92 0.85 -22.02
N ASN A 65 -4.62 0.65 -21.81
CA ASN A 65 -3.94 -0.64 -21.96
C ASN A 65 -4.02 -1.52 -20.69
N GLY A 66 -4.76 -1.10 -19.66
CA GLY A 66 -4.91 -1.82 -18.40
C GLY A 66 -3.79 -1.60 -17.39
N GLN A 67 -2.76 -0.81 -17.72
CA GLN A 67 -1.73 -0.40 -16.77
C GLN A 67 -2.17 0.83 -15.98
N SER A 68 -1.62 0.98 -14.78
CA SER A 68 -1.58 2.26 -14.10
C SER A 68 -0.51 3.18 -14.71
N ARG A 69 -0.69 4.49 -14.56
CA ARG A 69 0.31 5.47 -15.04
C ARG A 69 1.67 5.27 -14.37
N GLU A 70 1.71 4.78 -13.12
CA GLU A 70 2.96 4.52 -12.41
C GLU A 70 3.73 3.34 -13.03
N GLU A 71 3.03 2.29 -13.46
CA GLU A 71 3.65 1.12 -14.13
C GLU A 71 4.17 1.50 -15.51
N TRP A 72 3.38 2.25 -16.28
CA TRP A 72 3.76 2.72 -17.62
C TRP A 72 5.03 3.57 -17.62
N LYS A 73 5.23 4.40 -16.57
CA LYS A 73 6.44 5.22 -16.42
C LYS A 73 7.71 4.37 -16.38
N GLY A 74 7.65 3.14 -15.86
CA GLY A 74 8.80 2.23 -15.78
C GLY A 74 9.48 2.06 -17.14
N GLN A 75 8.74 1.65 -18.17
CA GLN A 75 9.30 1.51 -19.51
C GLN A 75 9.63 2.85 -20.15
N ALA A 76 8.72 3.82 -20.07
CA ALA A 76 8.85 5.10 -20.77
C ALA A 76 10.07 5.89 -20.28
N GLU A 77 10.28 5.96 -18.97
CA GLU A 77 11.38 6.69 -18.36
C GLU A 77 12.70 5.93 -18.48
N THR A 78 12.73 4.61 -18.26
CA THR A 78 13.97 3.83 -18.38
C THR A 78 14.57 3.93 -19.79
N ASN A 79 13.77 3.73 -20.84
CA ASN A 79 14.27 3.80 -22.21
C ASN A 79 14.70 5.22 -22.61
N LYS A 80 13.99 6.25 -22.10
CA LYS A 80 14.36 7.66 -22.33
C LYS A 80 15.68 8.01 -21.63
N ILE A 81 15.87 7.60 -20.39
CA ILE A 81 17.08 7.89 -19.60
C ILE A 81 18.30 7.16 -20.19
N LEU A 82 18.13 5.91 -20.62
CA LEU A 82 19.21 5.10 -21.17
C LEU A 82 19.50 5.39 -22.65
N ASN A 83 18.70 6.22 -23.32
CA ASN A 83 18.81 6.56 -24.74
C ASN A 83 19.00 5.31 -25.64
N THR A 84 18.16 4.30 -25.41
CA THR A 84 18.28 2.99 -26.04
C THR A 84 17.86 3.02 -27.51
N SER A 85 18.62 2.37 -28.39
CA SER A 85 18.26 2.21 -29.81
C SER A 85 17.14 1.20 -30.06
N SER A 86 16.97 0.24 -29.13
CA SER A 86 15.89 -0.74 -29.12
C SER A 86 15.21 -0.72 -27.75
N VAL A 87 13.89 -0.84 -27.73
CA VAL A 87 13.11 -0.73 -26.48
C VAL A 87 13.43 -1.93 -25.58
N ILE A 88 13.91 -1.65 -24.37
CA ILE A 88 14.02 -2.61 -23.27
C ILE A 88 12.63 -2.75 -22.66
N PRO A 89 12.01 -3.94 -22.70
CA PRO A 89 10.74 -4.18 -22.04
C PRO A 89 10.89 -4.06 -20.53
N VAL A 90 10.12 -3.18 -19.91
CA VAL A 90 10.07 -3.01 -18.45
C VAL A 90 8.61 -2.93 -18.04
N ASP A 91 8.16 -3.92 -17.29
CA ASP A 91 6.79 -3.98 -16.79
C ASP A 91 6.78 -4.56 -15.38
N GLY A 92 5.70 -4.32 -14.64
CA GLY A 92 5.55 -4.79 -13.28
C GLY A 92 4.28 -4.25 -12.62
N LEU A 93 4.11 -4.59 -11.34
CA LEU A 93 2.98 -4.11 -10.54
C LEU A 93 3.46 -3.08 -9.53
N CYS A 94 2.80 -1.92 -9.51
CA CYS A 94 3.09 -0.86 -8.53
C CYS A 94 2.10 -0.93 -7.36
N VAL A 95 2.56 -1.44 -6.21
CA VAL A 95 1.74 -1.61 -5.01
C VAL A 95 2.14 -0.61 -3.94
N ARG A 96 1.17 0.11 -3.38
CA ARG A 96 1.38 1.00 -2.24
C ARG A 96 1.25 0.19 -0.95
N VAL A 97 2.26 0.31 -0.09
CA VAL A 97 2.34 -0.33 1.22
C VAL A 97 2.51 0.71 2.32
N GLY A 98 2.19 0.33 3.56
CA GLY A 98 2.30 1.18 4.76
C GLY A 98 3.75 1.47 5.20
N ALA A 99 4.56 2.07 4.31
CA ALA A 99 5.89 2.56 4.62
C ALA A 99 5.91 4.10 4.60
N CYS A 100 6.77 4.72 5.41
CA CYS A 100 6.84 6.18 5.47
C CYS A 100 7.45 6.80 4.21
N ALA A 101 8.73 6.50 3.94
CA ALA A 101 9.48 7.16 2.86
C ALA A 101 10.29 6.19 1.99
N ALA A 102 10.46 4.94 2.41
CA ALA A 102 11.21 3.96 1.65
C ALA A 102 10.35 3.34 0.55
N THR A 103 10.94 3.18 -0.64
CA THR A 103 10.38 2.36 -1.72
C THR A 103 11.22 1.09 -1.83
N ALA A 104 10.57 -0.06 -1.86
CA ALA A 104 11.21 -1.35 -2.09
C ALA A 104 10.80 -1.89 -3.47
N ARG A 105 11.72 -2.60 -4.13
CA ARG A 105 11.44 -3.31 -5.38
C ARG A 105 11.94 -4.74 -5.25
N HIS A 106 11.14 -5.68 -5.72
CA HIS A 106 11.52 -7.07 -5.84
C HIS A 106 11.53 -7.43 -7.33
N SER A 107 12.70 -7.82 -7.85
CA SER A 107 12.85 -8.27 -9.24
C SER A 107 12.87 -9.78 -9.27
N LEU A 108 11.92 -10.38 -10.00
CA LEU A 108 11.98 -11.79 -10.37
C LEU A 108 12.98 -11.93 -11.53
N LEU A 109 14.26 -12.09 -11.20
CA LEU A 109 15.26 -12.52 -12.16
C LEU A 109 15.17 -14.05 -12.23
N ASN A 110 14.53 -14.56 -13.29
CA ASN A 110 14.64 -15.96 -13.69
C ASN A 110 15.88 -16.15 -14.57
#